data_AF-A0A8C2FFJ8-F1
#
_entry.id   AF-A0A8C2FFJ8-F1
#
_cell.length_a   1.000
_cell.length_b   1.000
_cell.length_c   1.000
_cell.angle_alpha   90.00
_cell.angle_beta   90.00
_cell.angle_gamma   90.00
#
_symmetry.space_group_name_H-M   'P 1'
#
loop_
_entity.id
_entity.type
_entity.pdbx_description
1 polymer ?
#
loop_
_entity_poly.entity_id
_entity_poly.type
_entity_poly.pdbx_seq_one_letter_code
_entity_poly.pdbx_strand_id
1 'polypeptide(L)'
;MEPWEKGSRKTAGQTGMCGGVRGVGTGGIVSTAYCLLYKLFTLKLTRKQVMGLITHTDSPYIRSLGFMYIRYTQPPPDLVDWYDEFLDDEE
;
A
#
# COMPACT_ATOMS: atom_id res chain seq x y z
N MET A 1 5.14 -3.55 -2.43
CA MET A 1 3.72 -3.81 -2.77
C MET A 1 3.24 -2.76 -3.74
N GLU A 2 2.48 -3.14 -4.76
CA GLU A 2 2.05 -2.22 -5.82
C GLU A 2 0.53 -2.17 -5.92
N PRO A 3 -0.07 -1.06 -6.42
CA PRO A 3 -1.54 -0.93 -6.53
C PRO A 3 -2.23 -1.99 -7.40
N TRP A 4 -1.50 -2.56 -8.35
CA TRP A 4 -2.03 -3.45 -9.38
C TRP A 4 -1.37 -4.82 -9.27
N GLU A 5 -2.13 -5.88 -9.50
CA GLU A 5 -1.58 -7.22 -9.65
C GLU A 5 -0.62 -7.26 -10.85
N LYS A 6 0.50 -7.97 -10.69
CA LYS A 6 1.58 -8.00 -11.68
C LYS A 6 1.03 -8.46 -13.04
N GLY A 7 1.31 -7.67 -14.08
CA GLY A 7 0.86 -7.96 -15.45
C GLY A 7 -0.62 -7.69 -15.73
N SER A 8 -1.42 -7.31 -14.73
CA SER A 8 -2.84 -6.99 -14.94
C SER A 8 -3.07 -5.62 -15.56
N ARG A 9 -2.12 -4.69 -15.38
CA ARG A 9 -2.19 -3.33 -15.91
C ARG A 9 -1.62 -3.27 -17.33
N LYS A 10 -2.47 -2.92 -18.31
CA LYS A 10 -2.06 -2.71 -19.71
C LYS A 10 -2.02 -1.22 -20.05
N THR A 11 -0.81 -0.64 -20.09
CA THR A 11 -0.59 0.78 -20.43
C THR A 11 -0.30 1.02 -21.92
N ALA A 12 0.01 -0.02 -22.70
CA ALA A 12 0.35 0.07 -24.12
C ALA A 12 -0.80 -0.39 -25.03
N GLY A 13 -0.86 0.14 -26.27
CA GLY A 13 -1.82 -0.26 -27.31
C GLY A 13 -3.14 0.54 -27.34
N GLN A 14 -3.21 1.69 -26.66
CA GLN A 14 -4.42 2.51 -26.57
C GLN A 14 -4.43 3.60 -27.66
N THR A 15 -4.91 3.26 -28.86
CA THR A 15 -5.22 4.22 -29.93
C THR A 15 -6.67 4.66 -29.83
N GLY A 16 -6.93 5.83 -29.23
CA GLY A 16 -8.28 6.41 -29.14
C GLY A 16 -8.35 7.62 -28.21
N MET A 17 -9.07 8.66 -28.65
CA MET A 17 -9.29 9.88 -27.87
C MET A 17 -9.96 9.53 -26.53
N CYS A 18 -9.25 9.73 -25.43
CA CYS A 18 -9.67 9.55 -24.02
C CYS A 18 -9.32 8.24 -23.30
N GLY A 19 -8.55 7.30 -23.88
CA GLY A 19 -8.19 6.04 -23.20
C GLY A 19 -7.38 6.18 -21.90
N GLY A 20 -6.64 7.29 -21.74
CA GLY A 20 -5.79 7.55 -20.56
C GLY A 20 -6.42 8.45 -19.47
N VAL A 21 -7.46 9.23 -19.78
CA VAL A 21 -7.91 10.35 -18.92
C VAL A 21 -9.10 10.02 -18.02
N ARG A 22 -9.72 8.84 -18.16
CA ARG A 22 -10.87 8.45 -17.33
C ARG A 22 -10.61 7.31 -16.36
N GLY A 23 -9.50 6.56 -16.46
CA GLY A 23 -9.17 5.47 -15.52
C GLY A 23 -10.19 4.30 -15.43
N VAL A 24 -11.40 4.42 -16.01
CA VAL A 24 -12.51 3.49 -15.84
C VAL A 24 -12.35 2.19 -16.66
N GLY A 25 -11.45 2.15 -17.64
CA GLY A 25 -11.24 0.96 -18.50
C GLY A 25 -9.82 0.40 -18.51
N THR A 26 -8.92 0.97 -17.71
CA THR A 26 -7.45 0.77 -17.81
C THR A 26 -6.81 0.40 -16.47
N GLY A 27 -7.62 0.34 -15.40
CA GLY A 27 -7.17 -0.19 -14.11
C GLY A 27 -6.93 -1.67 -14.26
N GLY A 28 -5.72 -2.13 -13.91
CA GLY A 28 -5.47 -3.56 -13.74
C GLY A 28 -6.34 -4.14 -12.62
N ILE A 29 -6.17 -5.42 -12.34
CA ILE A 29 -6.76 -6.02 -11.15
C ILE A 29 -6.08 -5.35 -9.94
N VAL A 30 -6.88 -4.82 -9.01
CA VAL A 30 -6.33 -4.20 -7.79
C VAL A 30 -5.64 -5.28 -6.97
N SER A 31 -4.46 -4.97 -6.45
CA SER A 31 -3.72 -5.95 -5.69
C SER A 31 -4.38 -6.31 -4.36
N THR A 32 -4.18 -7.53 -3.91
CA THR A 32 -4.69 -7.99 -2.61
C THR A 32 -4.20 -7.08 -1.47
N ALA A 33 -2.95 -6.63 -1.52
CA ALA A 33 -2.39 -5.69 -0.54
C ALA A 33 -3.17 -4.37 -0.49
N TYR A 34 -3.51 -3.77 -1.64
CA TYR A 34 -4.26 -2.51 -1.67
C TYR A 34 -5.73 -2.69 -1.27
N CYS A 35 -6.33 -3.84 -1.56
CA CYS A 35 -7.66 -4.20 -1.04
C CYS A 35 -7.65 -4.26 0.50
N LEU A 36 -6.64 -4.91 1.10
CA LEU A 36 -6.47 -4.98 2.55
C LEU A 36 -6.20 -3.59 3.14
N LEU A 37 -5.30 -2.80 2.55
CA LEU A 37 -5.01 -1.43 2.99
C LEU A 37 -6.27 -0.56 3.01
N TYR A 38 -7.09 -0.62 1.96
CA TYR A 38 -8.37 0.08 1.93
C TYR A 38 -9.28 -0.34 3.10
N LYS A 39 -9.39 -1.65 3.34
CA LYS A 39 -10.14 -2.17 4.50
C LYS A 39 -9.59 -1.61 5.82
N LEU A 40 -8.28 -1.58 6.02
CA LEU A 40 -7.67 -1.04 7.23
C LEU A 40 -7.99 0.46 7.42
N PHE A 41 -8.04 1.27 6.36
CA PHE A 41 -8.50 2.67 6.47
C PHE A 41 -9.94 2.79 6.95
N THR A 42 -10.84 1.93 6.46
CA THR A 42 -12.24 1.95 6.91
C THR A 42 -12.39 1.59 8.39
N LEU A 43 -11.45 0.81 8.94
CA LEU A 43 -11.42 0.42 10.35
C LEU A 43 -10.80 1.48 11.26
N LYS A 44 -10.04 2.45 10.71
CA LYS A 44 -9.35 3.52 11.46
C LYS A 44 -8.50 2.97 12.61
N LEU A 45 -7.43 2.27 12.25
CA LEU A 45 -6.55 1.64 13.23
C LEU A 45 -6.00 2.63 14.25
N THR A 46 -5.96 2.20 15.51
CA THR A 46 -5.26 2.90 16.58
C THR A 46 -3.75 2.75 16.44
N ARG A 47 -2.97 3.67 17.03
CA ARG A 47 -1.49 3.57 17.07
C ARG A 47 -1.02 2.22 17.59
N LYS A 48 -1.68 1.65 18.61
CA LYS A 48 -1.32 0.34 19.16
C LYS A 48 -1.50 -0.79 18.14
N GLN A 49 -2.58 -0.76 17.35
CA GLN A 49 -2.82 -1.76 16.30
C GLN A 49 -1.83 -1.61 15.14
N VAL A 50 -1.48 -0.37 14.77
CA VAL A 50 -0.45 -0.12 13.75
C VAL A 50 0.91 -0.63 14.23
N MET A 51 1.28 -0.37 15.49
CA MET A 51 2.50 -0.94 16.09
C MET A 51 2.49 -2.46 16.05
N GLY A 52 1.35 -3.09 16.35
CA GLY A 52 1.19 -4.54 16.23
C GLY A 52 1.33 -5.08 14.80
N LEU A 53 1.07 -4.27 13.76
CA LEU A 53 1.32 -4.67 12.37
C LEU A 53 2.80 -4.59 12.02
N ILE A 54 3.47 -3.47 12.34
CA ILE A 54 4.87 -3.25 11.90
C ILE A 54 5.90 -4.05 12.70
N THR A 55 5.56 -4.50 13.91
CA THR A 55 6.42 -5.37 14.73
C THR A 55 6.11 -6.86 14.56
N HIS A 56 5.21 -7.22 13.64
CA HIS A 56 4.73 -8.59 13.50
C HIS A 56 5.77 -9.51 12.86
N THR A 57 6.24 -10.53 13.59
CA THR A 57 7.34 -11.39 13.14
C THR A 57 6.92 -12.53 12.20
N ASP A 58 5.63 -12.84 12.12
CA ASP A 58 5.19 -14.02 11.34
C ASP A 58 5.29 -13.84 9.82
N SER A 59 5.28 -12.60 9.31
CA SER A 59 5.30 -12.35 7.86
C SER A 59 5.68 -10.90 7.52
N PRO A 60 6.62 -10.68 6.57
CA PRO A 60 7.04 -9.35 6.14
C PRO A 60 5.91 -8.64 5.37
N TYR A 61 4.97 -9.40 4.80
CA TYR A 61 3.79 -8.84 4.14
C TYR A 61 2.81 -8.20 5.13
N ILE A 62 2.76 -8.67 6.38
CA ILE A 62 1.96 -8.02 7.43
C ILE A 62 2.62 -6.70 7.84
N ARG A 63 3.95 -6.71 8.03
CA ARG A 63 4.72 -5.51 8.39
C ARG A 63 4.67 -4.43 7.33
N SER A 64 4.91 -4.81 6.07
CA SER A 64 4.82 -3.88 4.94
C SER A 64 3.41 -3.32 4.73
N LEU A 65 2.34 -4.05 5.05
CA LEU A 65 0.98 -3.47 5.11
C LEU A 65 0.87 -2.39 6.20
N GLY A 66 1.47 -2.61 7.37
CA GLY A 66 1.57 -1.62 8.44
C GLY A 66 2.32 -0.35 8.00
N PHE A 67 3.48 -0.50 7.36
CA PHE A 67 4.24 0.63 6.83
C PHE A 67 3.52 1.36 5.70
N MET A 68 2.81 0.65 4.82
CA MET A 68 1.94 1.30 3.85
C MET A 68 0.84 2.13 4.53
N TYR A 69 0.20 1.59 5.57
CA TYR A 69 -0.82 2.33 6.32
C TYR A 69 -0.24 3.61 6.95
N ILE A 70 0.96 3.54 7.55
CA ILE A 70 1.69 4.71 8.08
C ILE A 70 1.94 5.73 6.97
N ARG A 71 2.49 5.29 5.82
CA ARG A 71 2.82 6.18 4.69
C ARG A 71 1.66 7.05 4.22
N TYR A 72 0.44 6.51 4.28
CA TYR A 72 -0.77 7.19 3.79
C TYR A 72 -1.57 7.89 4.89
N THR A 73 -1.31 7.65 6.17
CA THR A 73 -2.05 8.27 7.28
C THR A 73 -1.26 9.30 8.08
N GLN A 74 0.06 9.17 8.15
CA GLN A 74 0.90 10.02 8.97
C GLN A 74 1.44 11.21 8.16
N PRO A 75 1.59 12.39 8.78
CA PRO A 75 2.16 13.53 8.10
C PRO A 75 3.65 13.26 7.78
N PRO A 76 4.20 13.83 6.69
CA PRO A 76 5.57 13.55 6.27
C PRO A 76 6.66 13.72 7.34
N PRO A 77 6.63 14.71 8.25
CA PRO A 77 7.64 14.87 9.29
C PRO A 77 7.73 13.68 10.25
N ASP A 78 6.60 13.01 10.53
CA ASP A 78 6.54 11.94 11.52
C ASP A 78 7.06 10.61 10.96
N LEU A 79 7.22 10.49 9.64
CA LEU A 79 7.52 9.20 9.00
C LEU A 79 8.86 8.61 9.43
N VAL A 80 9.87 9.44 9.67
CA VAL A 80 11.20 8.97 10.11
C VAL A 80 11.08 8.25 11.45
N ASP A 81 10.40 8.86 12.42
CA ASP A 81 10.19 8.29 13.75
C ASP A 81 9.46 6.92 13.71
N TRP A 82 8.66 6.68 12.68
CA TRP A 82 7.98 5.40 12.48
C TRP A 82 8.85 4.32 11.83
N TYR A 83 9.83 4.71 11.02
CA TYR A 83 10.64 3.78 10.21
C TYR A 83 12.03 3.52 10.77
N ASP A 84 12.57 4.41 11.60
CA ASP A 84 13.98 4.40 12.06
C ASP A 84 14.43 3.03 12.58
N GLU A 85 13.64 2.40 13.46
CA GLU A 85 13.96 1.10 14.05
C GLU A 85 13.91 -0.08 13.06
N PHE A 86 13.41 0.13 11.85
CA PHE A 86 13.15 -0.92 10.85
C PHE A 86 13.93 -0.70 9.54
N LEU A 87 14.82 0.29 9.47
CA LEU A 87 15.59 0.58 8.25
C LEU A 87 16.61 -0.51 7.92
N ASP A 88 17.13 -1.19 8.94
CA ASP A 88 18.12 -2.28 8.81
C ASP A 88 17.48 -3.67 8.85
N ASP A 89 16.18 -3.75 8.64
CA ASP A 89 15.44 -5.01 8.56
C ASP A 89 15.83 -5.79 7.30
N GLU A 90 16.37 -7.01 7.48
CA GLU A 90 16.87 -7.85 6.38
C GLU A 90 15.77 -8.61 5.61
N GLU A 91 14.53 -8.58 6.10
CA GLU A 91 13.37 -9.27 5.49
C GLU A 91 12.52 -8.33 4.62
#